data_AF-I0GTI6-F1
#
_entry.id   AF-I0GTI6-F1
#
_cell.length_a   1.000
_cell.length_b   1.000
_cell.length_c   1.000
_cell.angle_alpha   90.00
_cell.angle_beta   90.00
_cell.angle_gamma   90.00
#
_symmetry.space_group_name_H-M   'P 1'
#
loop_
_entity.id
_entity.type
_entity.pdbx_description
1 polymer ?
#
loop_
_entity_poly.entity_id
_entity_poly.type
_entity_poly.pdbx_seq_one_letter_code
_entity_poly.pdbx_strand_id
1 'polypeptide(L)'
;MNAKLSLFNSCINKANKIVVYGAGECGSLIIRYCIKHVGVDKIDGVIVTNRNASTPPQIMGISVLEISKFSFSADVLVIIAAMNSRIQQAMELELLNRGLTNVHIISEEEYRYISAEIEDLSASTRDLSYKMLAEIKRLECKLTNLQYMISAMPVMLEIHKKTFGPYYGAFEGKEVVVCGCGQTLNLYNFDDGRIHIGMNSMMLDEKYSGMLDYYFNQHVTNVYHPQNREELKSRNELLERMNKLECVKFIGQTIGERWPITPPYDECQIYDYNVYYNQELTSGDFWPDLRYNFLNGNVSVLFSAVQFALFCRPQKIYLVGCDGYAYDKVNYFDEEYDKQSRYKKEYIEPQMRIFYDKHVKLKEFALLAYPHTELIMVNPRGFKGIYQETATDENGYIVDL
;
A
#
# COMPACT_ATOMS: atom_id res chain seq x y z
N MET A 1 45.68 -13.57 -13.43
CA MET A 1 45.32 -12.14 -13.45
C MET A 1 46.57 -11.37 -13.90
N ASN A 2 46.51 -10.65 -15.02
CA ASN A 2 47.69 -10.04 -15.64
C ASN A 2 48.27 -8.91 -14.78
N ALA A 3 49.60 -8.79 -14.69
CA ALA A 3 50.29 -7.85 -13.79
C ALA A 3 50.00 -6.37 -14.10
N LYS A 4 49.60 -6.04 -15.34
CA LYS A 4 49.16 -4.68 -15.73
C LYS A 4 47.75 -4.35 -15.25
N LEU A 5 46.86 -5.34 -15.18
CA LEU A 5 45.51 -5.15 -14.68
C LEU A 5 45.48 -4.87 -13.17
N SER A 6 46.36 -5.52 -12.41
CA SER A 6 46.51 -5.22 -10.97
C SER A 6 47.02 -3.81 -10.74
N LEU A 7 47.83 -3.27 -11.67
CA LEU A 7 48.32 -1.91 -11.63
C LEU A 7 47.19 -0.89 -11.87
N PHE A 8 46.39 -1.03 -12.94
CA PHE A 8 45.26 -0.13 -13.20
C PHE A 8 44.26 -0.11 -12.03
N ASN A 9 43.88 -1.29 -11.53
CA ASN A 9 43.00 -1.39 -10.37
C ASN A 9 43.62 -0.78 -9.11
N SER A 10 44.93 -0.91 -8.91
CA SER A 10 45.62 -0.22 -7.82
C SER A 10 45.57 1.29 -7.97
N CYS A 11 45.77 1.82 -9.19
CA CYS A 11 45.75 3.24 -9.50
C CYS A 11 44.37 3.87 -9.20
N ILE A 12 43.28 3.30 -9.75
CA ILE A 12 41.93 3.86 -9.55
C ILE A 12 41.46 3.77 -8.09
N ASN A 13 41.85 2.72 -7.36
CA ASN A 13 41.46 2.56 -5.96
C ASN A 13 42.18 3.57 -5.04
N LYS A 14 43.45 3.87 -5.32
CA LYS A 14 44.26 4.84 -4.56
C LYS A 14 43.94 6.29 -4.90
N ALA A 15 43.34 6.55 -6.06
CA ALA A 15 42.96 7.91 -6.46
C ALA A 15 41.83 8.46 -5.58
N ASN A 16 41.97 9.72 -5.16
CA ASN A 16 40.91 10.48 -4.49
C ASN A 16 39.84 10.92 -5.50
N LYS A 17 40.31 11.42 -6.65
CA LYS A 17 39.49 11.88 -7.76
C LYS A 17 40.05 11.36 -9.07
N ILE A 18 39.15 11.03 -9.99
CA ILE A 18 39.45 10.46 -11.31
C ILE A 18 38.84 11.35 -12.36
N VAL A 19 39.63 11.69 -13.38
CA VAL A 19 39.17 12.39 -14.57
C VAL A 19 39.49 11.53 -15.79
N VAL A 20 38.52 11.35 -16.67
CA VAL A 20 38.71 10.57 -17.91
C VAL A 20 38.95 11.52 -19.07
N TYR A 21 40.10 11.43 -19.72
CA TYR A 21 40.44 12.22 -20.91
C TYR A 21 40.04 11.47 -22.17
N GLY A 22 38.89 11.84 -22.73
CA GLY A 22 38.32 11.27 -23.95
C GLY A 22 36.84 10.95 -23.78
N ALA A 23 35.99 11.47 -24.69
CA ALA A 23 34.54 11.28 -24.67
C ALA A 23 34.03 10.22 -25.67
N GLY A 24 34.94 9.47 -26.31
CA GLY A 24 34.59 8.42 -27.27
C GLY A 24 34.15 7.11 -26.63
N GLU A 25 34.09 6.05 -27.43
CA GLU A 25 33.73 4.69 -26.96
C GLU A 25 34.64 4.20 -25.83
N CYS A 26 35.96 4.39 -25.99
CA CYS A 26 36.95 4.04 -24.97
C CYS A 26 36.70 4.77 -23.64
N GLY A 27 36.43 6.08 -23.70
CA GLY A 27 36.11 6.88 -22.51
C GLY A 27 34.83 6.42 -21.84
N SER A 28 33.77 6.18 -22.62
CA SER A 28 32.49 5.67 -22.11
C SER A 28 32.65 4.32 -21.42
N LEU A 29 33.51 3.44 -21.95
CA LEU A 29 33.79 2.14 -21.39
C LEU A 29 34.56 2.24 -20.06
N ILE A 30 35.60 3.08 -20.00
CA ILE A 30 36.39 3.31 -18.78
C ILE A 30 35.54 3.93 -17.68
N ILE A 31 34.62 4.84 -18.02
CA ILE A 31 33.68 5.42 -17.06
C ILE A 31 32.81 4.34 -16.42
N ARG A 32 32.23 3.43 -17.22
CA ARG A 32 31.43 2.30 -16.69
C ARG A 32 32.26 1.45 -15.71
N TYR A 33 33.51 1.20 -16.05
CA TYR A 33 34.43 0.44 -15.21
C TYR A 33 34.73 1.15 -13.89
N CYS A 34 35.03 2.45 -13.94
CA CYS A 34 35.30 3.23 -12.73
C CYS A 34 34.05 3.30 -11.83
N ILE A 35 32.86 3.55 -12.40
CA ILE A 35 31.60 3.55 -11.63
C ILE A 35 31.42 2.23 -10.89
N LYS A 36 31.72 1.09 -11.53
CA LYS A 36 31.61 -0.24 -10.92
C LYS A 36 32.56 -0.42 -9.73
N HIS A 37 33.83 -0.07 -9.91
CA HIS A 37 34.89 -0.47 -8.97
C HIS A 37 35.15 0.56 -7.87
N VAL A 38 34.92 1.84 -8.14
CA VAL A 38 35.26 2.93 -7.22
C VAL A 38 34.10 3.89 -6.96
N GLY A 39 32.94 3.70 -7.60
CA GLY A 39 31.76 4.53 -7.45
C GLY A 39 31.80 5.82 -8.26
N VAL A 40 30.62 6.41 -8.50
CA VAL A 40 30.47 7.64 -9.31
C VAL A 40 31.10 8.87 -8.64
N ASP A 41 31.09 8.93 -7.30
CA ASP A 41 31.54 10.10 -6.53
C ASP A 41 33.05 10.38 -6.67
N LYS A 42 33.82 9.34 -7.04
CA LYS A 42 35.25 9.44 -7.32
C LYS A 42 35.54 9.98 -8.73
N ILE A 43 34.56 10.06 -9.62
CA ILE A 43 34.75 10.56 -10.98
C ILE A 43 34.36 12.03 -11.04
N ASP A 44 35.36 12.90 -11.21
CA ASP A 44 35.19 14.36 -11.14
C ASP A 44 34.74 14.97 -12.48
N GLY A 45 34.98 14.27 -13.58
CA GLY A 45 34.57 14.73 -14.90
C GLY A 45 35.17 13.94 -16.05
N VAL A 46 34.67 14.23 -17.25
CA VAL A 46 35.27 13.81 -18.51
C VAL A 46 35.84 15.05 -19.19
N ILE A 47 37.09 15.00 -19.62
CA ILE A 47 37.72 16.11 -20.34
C ILE A 47 37.96 15.75 -21.80
N VAL A 48 37.87 16.77 -22.67
CA VAL A 48 38.21 16.71 -24.08
C VAL A 48 39.10 17.90 -24.44
N THR A 49 39.91 17.78 -25.49
CA THR A 49 40.78 18.90 -25.91
C THR A 49 39.95 20.08 -26.38
N ASN A 50 38.97 19.82 -27.26
CA ASN A 50 38.03 20.80 -27.79
C ASN A 50 36.66 20.15 -27.90
N ARG A 51 35.59 20.91 -27.63
CA ARG A 51 34.23 20.45 -27.91
C ARG A 51 33.88 20.76 -29.37
N ASN A 52 33.15 19.85 -29.97
CA ASN A 52 32.51 20.02 -31.27
C ASN A 52 31.02 19.62 -31.17
N ALA A 53 30.28 19.75 -32.27
CA ALA A 53 28.85 19.42 -32.31
C ALA A 53 28.55 17.95 -31.95
N SER A 54 29.52 17.03 -32.10
CA SER A 54 29.37 15.61 -31.75
C SER A 54 29.85 15.27 -30.34
N THR A 55 30.35 16.23 -29.57
CA THR A 55 30.77 16.01 -28.18
C THR A 55 29.57 16.08 -27.24
N PRO A 56 29.19 14.98 -26.57
CA PRO A 56 28.04 14.99 -25.68
C PRO A 56 28.28 15.94 -24.49
N PRO A 57 27.24 16.60 -23.95
CA PRO A 57 27.38 17.46 -22.78
C PRO A 57 27.67 16.67 -21.50
N GLN A 58 27.27 15.40 -21.46
CA GLN A 58 27.46 14.49 -20.34
C GLN A 58 27.60 13.04 -20.83
N ILE A 59 28.32 12.22 -20.08
CA ILE A 59 28.37 10.76 -20.24
C ILE A 59 27.96 10.15 -18.91
N MET A 60 26.84 9.42 -18.87
CA MET A 60 26.32 8.77 -17.64
C MET A 60 26.07 9.75 -16.49
N GLY A 61 25.60 10.95 -16.80
CA GLY A 61 25.40 12.02 -15.81
C GLY A 61 26.68 12.74 -15.38
N ILE A 62 27.86 12.32 -15.85
CA ILE A 62 29.14 12.98 -15.58
C ILE A 62 29.38 14.06 -16.65
N SER A 63 29.72 15.27 -16.22
CA SER A 63 29.90 16.42 -17.12
C SER A 63 31.11 16.25 -18.04
N VAL A 64 30.95 16.61 -19.32
CA VAL A 64 32.05 16.66 -20.29
C VAL A 64 32.51 18.11 -20.48
N LEU A 65 33.77 18.38 -20.13
CA LEU A 65 34.37 19.71 -20.16
C LEU A 65 35.53 19.78 -21.14
N GLU A 66 35.80 20.98 -21.65
CA GLU A 66 37.08 21.22 -22.32
C GLU A 66 38.19 21.27 -21.28
N ILE A 67 39.35 20.71 -21.59
CA ILE A 67 40.50 20.69 -20.70
C ILE A 67 40.93 22.10 -20.26
N SER A 68 40.70 23.10 -21.11
CA SER A 68 40.94 24.52 -20.80
C SER A 68 40.04 25.07 -19.68
N LYS A 69 38.89 24.44 -19.45
CA LYS A 69 37.89 24.84 -18.44
C LYS A 69 37.95 23.98 -17.18
N PHE A 70 38.80 22.94 -17.17
CA PHE A 70 38.95 22.06 -16.03
C PHE A 70 40.05 22.57 -15.09
N SER A 71 39.75 22.70 -13.80
CA SER A 71 40.72 23.06 -12.77
C SER A 71 41.23 21.80 -12.10
N PHE A 72 42.53 21.54 -12.19
CA PHE A 72 43.13 20.33 -11.63
C PHE A 72 43.67 20.56 -10.23
N SER A 73 43.44 19.60 -9.33
CA SER A 73 44.17 19.46 -8.08
C SER A 73 45.28 18.41 -8.21
N ALA A 74 46.30 18.51 -7.36
CA ALA A 74 47.48 17.63 -7.43
C ALA A 74 47.18 16.14 -7.15
N ASP A 75 46.01 15.83 -6.61
CA ASP A 75 45.56 14.49 -6.23
C ASP A 75 44.60 13.84 -7.23
N VAL A 76 44.32 14.49 -8.36
CA VAL A 76 43.51 13.93 -9.45
C VAL A 76 44.35 12.94 -10.26
N LEU A 77 43.82 11.74 -10.48
CA LEU A 77 44.29 10.81 -11.49
C LEU A 77 43.61 11.10 -12.82
N VAL A 78 44.39 11.39 -13.87
CA VAL A 78 43.86 11.53 -15.23
C VAL A 78 44.07 10.24 -16.01
N ILE A 79 43.00 9.64 -16.50
CA ILE A 79 43.05 8.42 -17.33
C ILE A 79 42.91 8.81 -18.79
N ILE A 80 43.93 8.54 -19.61
CA ILE A 80 43.89 8.79 -21.06
C ILE A 80 43.13 7.65 -21.74
N ALA A 81 41.96 7.99 -22.29
CA ALA A 81 41.00 7.07 -22.91
C ALA A 81 41.06 7.12 -24.44
N ALA A 82 42.23 6.82 -25.02
CA ALA A 82 42.44 6.75 -26.46
C ALA A 82 43.28 5.52 -26.79
N MET A 83 42.98 4.80 -27.88
CA MET A 83 43.75 3.60 -28.29
C MET A 83 44.81 3.91 -29.36
N ASN A 84 44.72 5.08 -30.00
CA ASN A 84 45.71 5.50 -30.98
C ASN A 84 46.91 6.14 -30.28
N SER A 85 48.11 5.58 -30.45
CA SER A 85 49.33 6.03 -29.77
C SER A 85 49.70 7.50 -30.05
N ARG A 86 49.42 8.02 -31.25
CA ARG A 86 49.66 9.44 -31.56
C ARG A 86 48.72 10.35 -30.78
N ILE A 87 47.46 9.94 -30.62
CA ILE A 87 46.48 10.68 -29.82
C ILE A 87 46.83 10.62 -28.34
N GLN A 88 47.23 9.45 -27.84
CA GLN A 88 47.70 9.29 -26.45
C GLN A 88 48.87 10.23 -26.15
N GLN A 89 49.90 10.25 -27.00
CA GLN A 89 51.07 11.13 -26.85
C GLN A 89 50.69 12.61 -26.87
N ALA A 90 49.77 13.01 -27.77
CA ALA A 90 49.29 14.40 -27.81
C ALA A 90 48.54 14.79 -26.54
N MET A 91 47.69 13.90 -26.01
CA MET A 91 46.96 14.11 -24.76
C MET A 91 47.91 14.15 -23.55
N GLU A 92 48.90 13.26 -23.50
CA GLU A 92 49.90 13.21 -22.44
C GLU A 92 50.75 14.50 -22.42
N LEU A 93 51.18 14.98 -23.59
CA LEU A 93 51.92 16.23 -23.70
C LEU A 93 51.09 17.44 -23.25
N GLU A 94 49.80 17.49 -23.59
CA GLU A 94 48.89 18.55 -23.13
C GLU A 94 48.72 18.55 -21.61
N LEU A 95 48.61 17.37 -20.99
CA LEU A 95 48.55 17.23 -19.52
C LEU A 95 49.88 17.66 -18.87
N LEU A 96 51.01 17.26 -19.45
CA LEU A 96 52.34 17.62 -18.95
C LEU A 96 52.57 19.13 -19.01
N ASN A 97 52.18 19.79 -20.11
CA ASN A 97 52.26 21.24 -20.26
C ASN A 97 51.42 22.01 -19.21
N ARG A 98 50.44 21.34 -18.62
CA ARG A 98 49.60 21.86 -17.54
C ARG A 98 50.09 21.45 -16.14
N GLY A 99 51.24 20.80 -16.05
CA GLY A 99 51.87 20.39 -14.79
C GLY A 99 51.28 19.12 -14.18
N LEU A 100 50.52 18.32 -14.94
CA LEU A 100 49.91 17.09 -14.45
C LEU A 100 50.81 15.89 -14.74
N THR A 101 51.22 15.22 -13.67
CA THR A 101 52.10 14.05 -13.74
C THR A 101 51.42 12.76 -13.30
N ASN A 102 50.27 12.85 -12.64
CA ASN A 102 49.49 11.69 -12.20
C ASN A 102 48.54 11.21 -13.32
N VAL A 103 49.13 10.58 -14.34
CA VAL A 103 48.45 10.18 -15.57
C VAL A 103 48.57 8.66 -15.75
N HIS A 104 47.44 8.00 -16.07
CA HIS A 104 47.43 6.59 -16.49
C HIS A 104 46.98 6.49 -17.93
N ILE A 105 47.81 5.86 -18.78
CA ILE A 105 47.48 5.62 -20.19
C ILE A 105 46.94 4.20 -20.32
N ILE A 106 45.71 4.08 -20.82
CA ILE A 106 45.10 2.76 -21.01
C ILE A 106 45.80 2.01 -22.14
N SER A 107 46.31 0.84 -21.82
CA SER A 107 46.86 -0.11 -22.77
C SER A 107 45.76 -0.92 -23.47
N GLU A 108 46.08 -1.50 -24.63
CA GLU A 108 45.14 -2.34 -25.38
C GLU A 108 44.65 -3.55 -24.57
N GLU A 109 45.53 -4.10 -23.73
CA GLU A 109 45.20 -5.25 -22.88
C GLU A 109 44.19 -4.88 -21.78
N GLU A 110 44.41 -3.74 -21.11
CA GLU A 110 43.46 -3.20 -20.13
C GLU A 110 42.12 -2.89 -20.80
N TYR A 111 42.14 -2.27 -21.99
CA TYR A 111 40.93 -2.00 -22.75
C TYR A 111 40.11 -3.26 -23.06
N ARG A 112 40.76 -4.31 -23.59
CA ARG A 112 40.09 -5.58 -23.91
C ARG A 112 39.46 -6.23 -22.69
N TYR A 113 40.19 -6.23 -21.57
CA TYR A 113 39.68 -6.78 -20.32
C TYR A 113 38.48 -5.98 -19.80
N ILE A 114 38.59 -4.66 -19.75
CA ILE A 114 37.50 -3.78 -19.32
C ILE A 114 36.27 -4.00 -20.21
N SER A 115 36.46 -4.13 -21.53
CA SER A 115 35.37 -4.38 -22.49
C SER A 115 34.61 -5.67 -22.16
N ALA A 116 35.34 -6.78 -21.98
CA ALA A 116 34.74 -8.06 -21.65
C ALA A 116 33.98 -8.02 -20.31
N GLU A 117 34.57 -7.39 -19.28
CA GLU A 117 33.95 -7.31 -17.96
C GLU A 117 32.66 -6.46 -17.96
N ILE A 118 32.62 -5.39 -18.77
CA ILE A 118 31.46 -4.51 -18.87
C ILE A 118 30.35 -5.08 -19.77
N GLU A 119 30.69 -5.87 -20.79
CA GLU A 119 29.69 -6.55 -21.64
C GLU A 119 28.81 -7.51 -20.83
N ASP A 120 29.41 -8.33 -19.96
CA ASP A 120 28.70 -9.22 -19.03
C ASP A 120 27.75 -8.45 -18.09
N LEU A 121 28.14 -7.23 -17.71
CA LEU A 121 27.36 -6.36 -16.84
C LEU A 121 26.15 -5.73 -17.51
N SER A 122 26.20 -5.48 -18.81
CA SER A 122 25.11 -4.80 -19.55
C SER A 122 23.78 -5.56 -19.49
N ALA A 123 23.83 -6.89 -19.35
CA ALA A 123 22.66 -7.72 -19.12
C ALA A 123 22.11 -7.59 -17.69
N SER A 124 22.98 -7.62 -16.68
CA SER A 124 22.60 -7.53 -15.26
C SER A 124 22.13 -6.13 -14.82
N THR A 125 22.70 -5.06 -15.39
CA THR A 125 22.34 -3.66 -15.07
C THR A 125 20.98 -3.26 -15.65
N ARG A 126 20.54 -3.89 -16.75
CA ARG A 126 19.17 -3.69 -17.27
C ARG A 126 18.12 -4.18 -16.27
N ASP A 127 18.29 -5.38 -15.73
CA ASP A 127 17.37 -5.95 -14.72
C ASP A 127 17.31 -5.09 -13.45
N LEU A 128 18.47 -4.64 -12.96
CA LEU A 128 18.53 -3.73 -11.81
C LEU A 128 17.84 -2.40 -12.09
N SER A 129 18.01 -1.84 -13.29
CA SER A 129 17.35 -0.59 -13.70
C SER A 129 15.83 -0.73 -13.72
N TYR A 130 15.28 -1.85 -14.19
CA TYR A 130 13.84 -2.10 -14.16
C TYR A 130 13.31 -2.21 -12.73
N LYS A 131 14.02 -2.92 -11.84
CA LYS A 131 13.65 -3.02 -10.42
C LYS A 131 13.68 -1.66 -9.73
N MET A 132 14.70 -0.85 -9.98
CA MET A 132 14.79 0.52 -9.45
C MET A 132 13.66 1.41 -9.97
N LEU A 133 13.35 1.36 -11.27
CA LEU A 133 12.23 2.13 -11.83
C LEU A 133 10.87 1.71 -11.25
N ALA A 134 10.66 0.41 -11.04
CA ALA A 134 9.45 -0.10 -10.39
C ALA A 134 9.34 0.40 -8.95
N GLU A 135 10.47 0.42 -8.22
CA GLU A 135 10.52 0.92 -6.84
C GLU A 135 10.32 2.44 -6.76
N ILE A 136 10.90 3.22 -7.68
CA ILE A 136 10.65 4.66 -7.79
C ILE A 136 9.16 4.93 -7.99
N LYS A 137 8.52 4.26 -8.95
CA LYS A 137 7.07 4.39 -9.18
C LYS A 137 6.24 4.02 -7.96
N ARG A 138 6.65 2.97 -7.24
CA ARG A 138 6.00 2.54 -5.99
C ARG A 138 6.09 3.63 -4.92
N LEU A 139 7.26 4.26 -4.77
CA LEU A 139 7.48 5.35 -3.84
C LEU A 139 6.73 6.63 -4.23
N GLU A 140 6.69 6.97 -5.52
CA GLU A 140 5.89 8.10 -6.06
C GLU A 140 4.39 7.92 -5.78
N CYS A 141 3.87 6.71 -5.94
CA CYS A 141 2.49 6.38 -5.60
C CYS A 141 2.23 6.56 -4.09
N LYS A 142 3.12 6.06 -3.22
CA LYS A 142 3.02 6.26 -1.77
C LYS A 142 3.10 7.74 -1.37
N LEU A 143 3.96 8.52 -2.02
CA LEU A 143 4.09 9.95 -1.76
C LEU A 143 2.81 10.71 -2.12
N THR A 144 2.23 10.41 -3.29
CA THR A 144 0.93 10.96 -3.72
C THR A 144 -0.17 10.62 -2.71
N ASN A 145 -0.24 9.37 -2.25
CA ASN A 145 -1.23 8.95 -1.25
C ASN A 145 -1.05 9.70 0.08
N LEU A 146 0.20 9.89 0.52
CA LEU A 146 0.50 10.64 1.75
C LEU A 146 0.06 12.10 1.63
N GLN A 147 0.38 12.77 0.51
CA GLN A 147 -0.05 14.15 0.25
C GLN A 147 -1.57 14.27 0.31
N TYR A 148 -2.27 13.34 -0.34
CA TYR A 148 -3.72 13.32 -0.35
C TYR A 148 -4.33 13.11 1.03
N MET A 149 -3.80 12.17 1.83
CA MET A 149 -4.22 11.98 3.22
C MET A 149 -4.02 13.25 4.05
N ILE A 150 -2.85 13.89 3.97
CA ILE A 150 -2.54 15.13 4.71
C ILE A 150 -3.54 16.23 4.34
N SER A 151 -3.87 16.39 3.05
CA SER A 151 -4.83 17.40 2.60
C SER A 151 -6.26 17.12 3.08
N ALA A 152 -6.66 15.86 3.22
CA ALA A 152 -8.02 15.49 3.60
C ALA A 152 -8.23 15.30 5.11
N MET A 153 -7.17 15.18 5.90
CA MET A 153 -7.23 15.02 7.36
C MET A 153 -8.11 16.07 8.06
N PRO A 154 -8.01 17.38 7.78
CA PRO A 154 -8.84 18.38 8.48
C PRO A 154 -10.35 18.13 8.30
N VAL A 155 -10.75 17.78 7.07
CA VAL A 155 -12.15 17.48 6.73
C VAL A 155 -12.62 16.19 7.42
N MET A 156 -11.78 15.14 7.39
CA MET A 156 -12.06 13.89 8.11
C MET A 156 -12.26 14.15 9.61
N LEU A 157 -11.39 14.93 10.24
CA LEU A 157 -11.47 15.24 11.67
C LEU A 157 -12.77 15.97 12.04
N GLU A 158 -13.20 16.93 11.23
CA GLU A 158 -14.45 17.67 11.46
C GLU A 158 -15.67 16.74 11.33
N ILE A 159 -15.72 15.95 10.27
CA ILE A 159 -16.80 15.00 10.02
C ILE A 159 -16.87 13.94 11.12
N HIS A 160 -15.74 13.33 11.48
CA HIS A 160 -15.69 12.29 12.51
C HIS A 160 -16.04 12.81 13.90
N LYS A 161 -15.64 14.04 14.27
CA LYS A 161 -16.08 14.65 15.52
C LYS A 161 -17.59 14.82 15.57
N LYS A 162 -18.20 15.28 14.48
CA LYS A 162 -19.65 15.44 14.39
C LYS A 162 -20.37 14.09 14.42
N THR A 163 -19.90 13.14 13.63
CA THR A 163 -20.52 11.82 13.47
C THR A 163 -20.35 10.93 14.69
N PHE A 164 -19.15 10.83 15.26
CA PHE A 164 -18.88 9.93 16.38
C PHE A 164 -18.91 10.61 17.75
N GLY A 165 -18.72 11.94 17.82
CA GLY A 165 -18.71 12.68 19.09
C GLY A 165 -19.88 12.35 20.04
N PRO A 166 -21.14 12.32 19.56
CA PRO A 166 -22.30 11.99 20.39
C PRO A 166 -22.33 10.57 20.94
N TYR A 167 -21.55 9.64 20.38
CA TYR A 167 -21.64 8.21 20.69
C TYR A 167 -20.57 7.72 21.66
N TYR A 168 -19.61 8.57 22.06
CA TYR A 168 -18.54 8.18 22.98
C TYR A 168 -19.13 7.71 24.32
N GLY A 169 -18.99 6.43 24.64
CA GLY A 169 -19.56 5.84 25.86
C GLY A 169 -21.09 5.75 25.89
N ALA A 170 -21.80 5.94 24.78
CA ALA A 170 -23.26 5.99 24.76
C ALA A 170 -23.96 4.66 25.13
N PHE A 171 -23.22 3.54 25.12
CA PHE A 171 -23.72 2.20 25.41
C PHE A 171 -23.22 1.65 26.74
N GLU A 172 -22.69 2.49 27.63
CA GLU A 172 -22.23 2.05 28.95
C GLU A 172 -23.29 1.23 29.71
N GLY A 173 -22.89 0.06 30.20
CA GLY A 173 -23.78 -0.89 30.89
C GLY A 173 -24.78 -1.63 30.00
N LYS A 174 -24.73 -1.45 28.67
CA LYS A 174 -25.62 -2.12 27.71
C LYS A 174 -24.91 -3.27 27.00
N GLU A 175 -25.72 -4.13 26.39
CA GLU A 175 -25.26 -5.19 25.51
C GLU A 175 -25.57 -4.83 24.06
N VAL A 176 -24.60 -5.08 23.17
CA VAL A 176 -24.66 -4.75 21.75
C VAL A 176 -24.49 -6.01 20.93
N VAL A 177 -25.23 -6.10 19.83
CA VAL A 177 -25.14 -7.19 18.86
C VAL A 177 -24.74 -6.60 17.53
N VAL A 178 -23.58 -7.02 17.03
CA VAL A 178 -23.10 -6.67 15.69
C VAL A 178 -23.44 -7.82 14.76
N CYS A 179 -24.34 -7.55 13.83
CA CYS A 179 -24.95 -8.54 12.96
C CYS A 179 -24.26 -8.58 11.59
N GLY A 180 -23.64 -9.71 11.27
CA GLY A 180 -23.18 -10.04 9.92
C GLY A 180 -24.30 -10.60 9.04
N CYS A 181 -23.94 -11.16 7.89
CA CYS A 181 -24.87 -11.76 6.91
C CYS A 181 -24.64 -13.28 6.72
N GLY A 182 -23.91 -13.91 7.64
CA GLY A 182 -23.65 -15.34 7.67
C GLY A 182 -24.91 -16.15 8.01
N GLN A 183 -24.89 -17.44 7.67
CA GLN A 183 -26.00 -18.36 7.88
C GLN A 183 -26.41 -18.50 9.35
N THR A 184 -25.48 -18.35 10.29
CA THR A 184 -25.77 -18.46 11.72
C THR A 184 -26.63 -17.32 12.25
N LEU A 185 -26.81 -16.24 11.47
CA LEU A 185 -27.80 -15.19 11.78
C LEU A 185 -29.22 -15.77 11.94
N ASN A 186 -29.55 -16.83 11.21
CA ASN A 186 -30.86 -17.47 11.26
C ASN A 186 -31.16 -18.19 12.57
N LEU A 187 -30.13 -18.45 13.37
CA LEU A 187 -30.27 -19.07 14.68
C LEU A 187 -30.56 -18.04 15.76
N TYR A 188 -30.49 -16.75 15.45
CA TYR A 188 -30.58 -15.68 16.43
C TYR A 188 -31.92 -14.96 16.39
N ASN A 189 -32.45 -14.68 17.58
CA ASN A 189 -33.67 -13.92 17.78
C ASN A 189 -33.32 -12.47 18.20
N PHE A 190 -33.84 -11.51 17.44
CA PHE A 190 -33.60 -10.08 17.65
C PHE A 190 -34.49 -9.47 18.75
N ASP A 191 -35.56 -10.14 19.17
CA ASP A 191 -36.44 -9.66 20.25
C ASP A 191 -35.83 -9.99 21.62
N ASP A 192 -34.67 -9.38 21.90
CA ASP A 192 -33.86 -9.68 23.09
C ASP A 192 -33.47 -8.43 23.90
N GLY A 193 -33.97 -7.25 23.50
CA GLY A 193 -33.76 -5.97 24.18
C GLY A 193 -32.33 -5.42 24.07
N ARG A 194 -31.48 -6.00 23.22
CA ARG A 194 -30.11 -5.51 22.96
C ARG A 194 -30.10 -4.43 21.88
N ILE A 195 -28.96 -3.76 21.73
CA ILE A 195 -28.74 -2.80 20.65
C ILE A 195 -28.24 -3.54 19.40
N HIS A 196 -28.92 -3.43 18.27
CA HIS A 196 -28.55 -4.12 17.04
C HIS A 196 -27.87 -3.20 16.02
N ILE A 197 -26.69 -3.62 15.58
CA ILE A 197 -25.90 -2.94 14.54
C ILE A 197 -25.82 -3.84 13.32
N GLY A 198 -26.55 -3.49 12.26
CA GLY A 198 -26.54 -4.21 11.00
C GLY A 198 -25.58 -3.61 9.97
N MET A 199 -25.29 -4.37 8.90
CA MET A 199 -24.34 -3.93 7.89
C MET A 199 -24.65 -4.41 6.47
N ASN A 200 -24.23 -3.62 5.47
CA ASN A 200 -24.33 -3.92 4.03
C ASN A 200 -25.63 -4.66 3.65
N SER A 201 -25.54 -5.92 3.21
CA SER A 201 -26.68 -6.69 2.65
C SER A 201 -27.81 -6.96 3.64
N MET A 202 -27.66 -6.68 4.94
CA MET A 202 -28.77 -6.81 5.90
C MET A 202 -29.99 -5.96 5.54
N MET A 203 -29.79 -4.86 4.82
CA MET A 203 -30.89 -4.03 4.31
C MET A 203 -31.79 -4.73 3.28
N LEU A 204 -31.38 -5.91 2.77
CA LEU A 204 -32.13 -6.68 1.79
C LEU A 204 -33.13 -7.63 2.44
N ASP A 205 -33.00 -7.90 3.74
CA ASP A 205 -33.88 -8.81 4.47
C ASP A 205 -34.90 -8.03 5.31
N GLU A 206 -36.15 -8.06 4.86
CA GLU A 206 -37.29 -7.42 5.55
C GLU A 206 -37.52 -7.99 6.95
N LYS A 207 -37.08 -9.23 7.23
CA LYS A 207 -37.19 -9.86 8.55
C LYS A 207 -36.39 -9.10 9.60
N TYR A 208 -35.18 -8.66 9.26
CA TYR A 208 -34.23 -8.07 10.22
C TYR A 208 -34.11 -6.56 10.08
N SER A 209 -34.42 -6.00 8.91
CA SER A 209 -34.18 -4.58 8.60
C SER A 209 -34.91 -3.61 9.52
N GLY A 210 -36.11 -3.99 10.01
CA GLY A 210 -36.91 -3.20 10.95
C GLY A 210 -36.49 -3.33 12.42
N MET A 211 -35.48 -4.15 12.72
CA MET A 211 -35.03 -4.46 14.08
C MET A 211 -33.66 -3.87 14.39
N LEU A 212 -33.12 -3.01 13.51
CA LEU A 212 -31.80 -2.41 13.67
C LEU A 212 -31.89 -1.06 14.36
N ASP A 213 -31.00 -0.79 15.32
CA ASP A 213 -30.80 0.56 15.87
C ASP A 213 -29.80 1.36 15.03
N TYR A 214 -28.79 0.67 14.49
CA TYR A 214 -27.72 1.26 13.70
C TYR A 214 -27.43 0.43 12.45
N TYR A 215 -27.04 1.10 11.37
CA TYR A 215 -26.71 0.45 10.10
C TYR A 215 -25.43 1.04 9.49
N PHE A 216 -24.47 0.16 9.16
CA PHE A 216 -23.23 0.52 8.50
C PHE A 216 -23.20 0.05 7.04
N ASN A 217 -22.96 0.98 6.12
CA ASN A 217 -22.74 0.68 4.71
C ASN A 217 -21.37 1.21 4.30
N GLN A 218 -20.54 0.37 3.67
CA GLN A 218 -19.21 0.80 3.15
C GLN A 218 -19.04 0.41 1.68
N HIS A 219 -19.62 -0.73 1.29
CA HIS A 219 -19.55 -1.23 -0.07
C HIS A 219 -20.91 -1.76 -0.46
N VAL A 220 -21.46 -1.25 -1.55
CA VAL A 220 -22.58 -1.92 -2.23
C VAL A 220 -21.99 -2.67 -3.40
N THR A 221 -21.35 -3.79 -3.11
CA THR A 221 -20.99 -4.78 -4.12
C THR A 221 -22.26 -5.47 -4.56
N ASN A 222 -23.05 -4.88 -5.48
CA ASN A 222 -23.99 -5.64 -6.32
C ASN A 222 -24.66 -4.88 -7.48
N VAL A 223 -24.31 -3.63 -7.80
CA VAL A 223 -24.81 -3.02 -9.06
C VAL A 223 -24.02 -3.49 -10.30
N TYR A 224 -22.95 -4.29 -10.12
CA TYR A 224 -22.10 -4.80 -11.21
C TYR A 224 -21.73 -6.29 -11.08
N HIS A 225 -22.53 -7.12 -10.41
CA HIS A 225 -22.35 -8.56 -10.55
C HIS A 225 -23.14 -9.00 -11.79
N PRO A 226 -22.52 -9.44 -12.91
CA PRO A 226 -23.25 -9.50 -14.19
C PRO A 226 -24.32 -10.61 -14.28
N GLN A 227 -24.64 -11.34 -13.19
CA GLN A 227 -25.27 -12.66 -13.33
C GLN A 227 -26.45 -13.04 -12.42
N ASN A 228 -26.84 -12.39 -11.29
CA ASN A 228 -27.98 -12.89 -10.47
C ASN A 228 -29.03 -11.84 -10.01
N ARG A 229 -29.82 -11.34 -10.97
CA ARG A 229 -31.31 -11.36 -11.09
C ARG A 229 -32.31 -11.02 -9.96
N GLU A 230 -31.94 -10.57 -8.76
CA GLU A 230 -32.78 -9.65 -7.96
C GLU A 230 -31.95 -8.52 -7.31
N GLU A 231 -30.86 -8.17 -7.99
CA GLU A 231 -29.95 -7.09 -7.62
C GLU A 231 -30.64 -5.73 -7.68
N LEU A 232 -30.32 -4.86 -6.73
CA LEU A 232 -30.64 -3.42 -6.78
C LEU A 232 -30.28 -2.89 -8.18
N LYS A 233 -31.29 -2.68 -9.04
CA LYS A 233 -31.07 -2.43 -10.48
C LYS A 233 -30.44 -1.08 -10.74
N SER A 234 -30.43 -0.23 -9.72
CA SER A 234 -29.88 1.11 -9.77
C SER A 234 -29.50 1.59 -8.38
N ARG A 235 -28.62 2.59 -8.35
CA ARG A 235 -28.33 3.42 -7.17
C ARG A 235 -29.59 3.95 -6.48
N ASN A 236 -30.65 4.27 -7.23
CA ASN A 236 -31.88 4.81 -6.66
C ASN A 236 -32.62 3.77 -5.81
N GLU A 237 -32.63 2.50 -6.24
CA GLU A 237 -33.25 1.42 -5.46
C GLU A 237 -32.48 1.19 -4.15
N LEU A 238 -31.15 1.30 -4.19
CA LEU A 238 -30.33 1.22 -2.98
C LEU A 238 -30.72 2.31 -1.99
N LEU A 239 -30.75 3.56 -2.47
CA LEU A 239 -31.11 4.71 -1.64
C LEU A 239 -32.53 4.58 -1.10
N GLU A 240 -33.48 4.09 -1.90
CA GLU A 240 -34.85 3.84 -1.45
C GLU A 240 -34.88 2.83 -0.30
N ARG A 241 -34.18 1.69 -0.43
CA ARG A 241 -34.12 0.69 0.64
C ARG A 241 -33.40 1.20 1.89
N MET A 242 -32.28 1.91 1.72
CA MET A 242 -31.60 2.54 2.86
C MET A 242 -32.50 3.54 3.58
N ASN A 243 -33.24 4.36 2.82
CA ASN A 243 -34.18 5.34 3.38
C ASN A 243 -35.36 4.71 4.10
N LYS A 244 -35.75 3.47 3.75
CA LYS A 244 -36.79 2.71 4.45
C LYS A 244 -36.34 2.14 5.80
N LEU A 245 -35.04 2.07 6.08
CA LEU A 245 -34.55 1.62 7.38
C LEU A 245 -34.85 2.67 8.45
N GLU A 246 -35.55 2.28 9.50
CA GLU A 246 -35.89 3.17 10.63
C GLU A 246 -34.79 3.17 11.71
N CYS A 247 -33.53 3.35 11.29
CA CYS A 247 -32.36 3.29 12.15
C CYS A 247 -31.35 4.42 11.85
N VAL A 248 -30.34 4.58 12.70
CA VAL A 248 -29.23 5.52 12.48
C VAL A 248 -28.26 4.92 11.45
N LYS A 249 -27.97 5.66 10.38
CA LYS A 249 -27.20 5.16 9.23
C LYS A 249 -25.82 5.78 9.18
N PHE A 250 -24.79 4.95 8.98
CA PHE A 250 -23.40 5.33 8.81
C PHE A 250 -22.90 4.88 7.43
N ILE A 251 -22.43 5.84 6.64
CA ILE A 251 -21.96 5.65 5.26
C ILE A 251 -20.45 5.84 5.19
N GLY A 252 -19.77 4.75 4.85
CA GLY A 252 -18.33 4.68 4.71
C GLY A 252 -17.90 5.28 3.39
N GLN A 253 -16.93 6.18 3.44
CA GLN A 253 -16.28 6.76 2.28
C GLN A 253 -14.78 6.49 2.37
N THR A 254 -14.15 6.31 1.22
CA THR A 254 -12.70 6.21 1.12
C THR A 254 -12.21 7.54 0.57
N ILE A 255 -11.30 8.18 1.29
CA ILE A 255 -10.82 9.48 0.84
C ILE A 255 -10.15 9.28 -0.52
N GLY A 256 -10.56 10.05 -1.53
CA GLY A 256 -9.96 10.03 -2.87
C GLY A 256 -10.68 9.12 -3.85
N GLU A 257 -11.58 8.30 -3.34
CA GLU A 257 -12.37 7.39 -4.15
C GLU A 257 -13.84 7.80 -4.11
N ARG A 258 -14.42 7.95 -5.31
CA ARG A 258 -15.85 8.05 -5.47
C ARG A 258 -16.35 6.72 -5.98
N TRP A 259 -16.79 5.87 -5.06
CA TRP A 259 -17.53 4.67 -5.43
C TRP A 259 -18.86 5.10 -6.06
N PRO A 260 -19.21 4.65 -7.29
CA PRO A 260 -20.39 5.15 -8.01
C PRO A 260 -21.72 4.95 -7.27
N ILE A 261 -21.74 4.05 -6.29
CA ILE A 261 -22.94 3.56 -5.64
C ILE A 261 -23.11 4.17 -4.23
N THR A 262 -22.02 4.56 -3.57
CA THR A 262 -22.09 5.23 -2.27
C THR A 262 -22.53 6.68 -2.48
N PRO A 263 -23.56 7.17 -1.76
CA PRO A 263 -23.97 8.57 -1.90
C PRO A 263 -22.80 9.50 -1.53
N PRO A 264 -22.54 10.54 -2.34
CA PRO A 264 -21.53 11.55 -2.01
C PRO A 264 -21.95 12.30 -0.74
N TYR A 265 -21.00 13.01 -0.14
CA TYR A 265 -21.18 13.67 1.16
C TYR A 265 -22.37 14.64 1.21
N ASP A 266 -22.59 15.42 0.16
CA ASP A 266 -23.71 16.33 0.00
C ASP A 266 -25.06 15.60 -0.03
N GLU A 267 -25.17 14.48 -0.74
CA GLU A 267 -26.38 13.66 -0.70
C GLU A 267 -26.58 13.00 0.66
N CYS A 268 -25.51 12.57 1.33
CA CYS A 268 -25.60 12.07 2.71
C CYS A 268 -26.20 13.12 3.65
N GLN A 269 -25.87 14.41 3.47
CA GLN A 269 -26.48 15.50 4.25
C GLN A 269 -27.98 15.67 3.96
N ILE A 270 -28.41 15.47 2.71
CA ILE A 270 -29.83 15.54 2.33
C ILE A 270 -30.64 14.43 2.99
N TYR A 271 -30.08 13.22 3.04
CA TYR A 271 -30.72 12.04 3.63
C TYR A 271 -30.47 11.86 5.14
N ASP A 272 -29.81 12.83 5.78
CA ASP A 272 -29.43 12.78 7.20
C ASP A 272 -28.63 11.52 7.58
N TYR A 273 -27.73 11.12 6.69
CA TYR A 273 -26.80 10.02 6.92
C TYR A 273 -25.54 10.51 7.61
N ASN A 274 -25.07 9.74 8.60
CA ASN A 274 -23.74 9.95 9.14
C ASN A 274 -22.69 9.47 8.16
N VAL A 275 -21.58 10.18 8.05
CA VAL A 275 -20.46 9.84 7.16
C VAL A 275 -19.24 9.51 7.98
N TYR A 276 -18.54 8.44 7.60
CA TYR A 276 -17.25 8.10 8.16
C TYR A 276 -16.26 7.76 7.07
N TYR A 277 -14.98 7.95 7.36
CA TYR A 277 -13.88 7.68 6.46
C TYR A 277 -13.12 6.43 6.88
N ASN A 278 -12.88 5.58 5.90
CA ASN A 278 -12.09 4.36 6.04
C ASN A 278 -10.70 4.53 5.45
N GLN A 279 -9.75 3.76 5.97
CA GLN A 279 -8.42 3.65 5.41
C GLN A 279 -8.31 2.35 4.60
N GLU A 280 -8.43 2.42 3.26
CA GLU A 280 -8.32 1.23 2.39
C GLU A 280 -6.87 0.85 2.01
N LEU A 281 -5.92 1.78 2.14
CA LEU A 281 -4.64 1.70 1.41
C LEU A 281 -3.40 1.34 2.26
N THR A 282 -3.56 1.10 3.55
CA THR A 282 -2.46 0.64 4.42
C THR A 282 -2.95 -0.51 5.29
N SER A 283 -2.02 -1.25 5.88
CA SER A 283 -2.25 -2.34 6.83
C SER A 283 -2.90 -1.87 8.15
N GLY A 284 -3.83 -0.91 8.09
CA GLY A 284 -4.24 -0.01 9.14
C GLY A 284 -4.52 -0.74 10.44
N ASP A 285 -4.05 -0.14 11.51
CA ASP A 285 -4.34 -0.56 12.87
C ASP A 285 -5.71 -0.02 13.29
N PHE A 286 -6.22 -0.55 14.41
CA PHE A 286 -7.46 -0.09 15.02
C PHE A 286 -7.17 1.09 15.95
N TRP A 287 -8.10 2.06 16.01
CA TRP A 287 -7.92 3.28 16.82
C TRP A 287 -8.97 3.38 17.92
N PRO A 288 -8.57 3.74 19.17
CA PRO A 288 -9.48 3.82 20.30
C PRO A 288 -10.40 5.05 20.25
N ASP A 289 -10.08 6.07 19.47
CA ASP A 289 -10.87 7.29 19.38
C ASP A 289 -11.23 7.60 17.93
N LEU A 290 -12.49 7.30 17.58
CA LEU A 290 -13.00 7.45 16.23
C LEU A 290 -13.20 8.91 15.83
N ARG A 291 -13.22 9.85 16.78
CA ARG A 291 -13.39 11.29 16.50
C ARG A 291 -12.19 11.88 15.75
N TYR A 292 -11.04 11.23 15.84
CA TYR A 292 -9.77 11.74 15.33
C TYR A 292 -9.08 10.81 14.32
N ASN A 293 -9.65 9.63 14.08
CA ASN A 293 -8.97 8.58 13.33
C ASN A 293 -9.90 7.90 12.33
N PHE A 294 -9.28 7.33 11.30
CA PHE A 294 -9.94 6.47 10.33
C PHE A 294 -10.49 5.21 10.97
N LEU A 295 -11.60 4.72 10.43
CA LEU A 295 -12.05 3.37 10.73
C LEU A 295 -11.28 2.38 9.85
N ASN A 296 -10.92 1.26 10.47
CA ASN A 296 -10.37 0.12 9.75
C ASN A 296 -11.49 -0.68 9.09
N GLY A 297 -11.95 -0.24 7.93
CA GLY A 297 -12.93 -0.95 7.10
C GLY A 297 -12.29 -1.88 6.07
N ASN A 298 -10.97 -2.11 6.14
CA ASN A 298 -10.28 -3.00 5.22
C ASN A 298 -10.89 -4.39 5.29
N VAL A 299 -11.07 -5.00 4.12
CA VAL A 299 -11.62 -6.34 3.90
C VAL A 299 -13.07 -6.57 4.32
N SER A 300 -13.61 -5.89 5.34
CA SER A 300 -15.03 -5.96 5.69
C SER A 300 -15.52 -4.77 6.53
N VAL A 301 -16.75 -4.33 6.24
CA VAL A 301 -17.48 -3.32 7.04
C VAL A 301 -17.70 -3.75 8.49
N LEU A 302 -17.65 -5.06 8.77
CA LEU A 302 -17.74 -5.61 10.12
C LEU A 302 -16.76 -4.94 11.08
N PHE A 303 -15.52 -4.72 10.63
CA PHE A 303 -14.48 -4.12 11.44
C PHE A 303 -14.81 -2.67 11.80
N SER A 304 -15.43 -1.91 10.88
CA SER A 304 -15.92 -0.55 11.15
C SER A 304 -17.06 -0.56 12.17
N ALA A 305 -18.03 -1.45 12.01
CA ALA A 305 -19.16 -1.59 12.94
C ALA A 305 -18.72 -1.99 14.36
N VAL A 306 -17.78 -2.94 14.49
CA VAL A 306 -17.25 -3.34 15.81
C VAL A 306 -16.42 -2.22 16.45
N GLN A 307 -15.64 -1.47 15.68
CA GLN A 307 -14.93 -0.30 16.21
C GLN A 307 -15.89 0.74 16.77
N PHE A 308 -16.99 1.01 16.06
CA PHE A 308 -18.04 1.89 16.55
C PHE A 308 -18.67 1.36 17.84
N ALA A 309 -19.04 0.08 17.88
CA ALA A 309 -19.57 -0.56 19.07
C ALA A 309 -18.62 -0.42 20.27
N LEU A 310 -17.32 -0.71 20.10
CA LEU A 310 -16.30 -0.54 21.13
C LEU A 310 -16.18 0.90 21.62
N PHE A 311 -16.17 1.87 20.69
CA PHE A 311 -16.10 3.30 21.00
C PHE A 311 -17.29 3.78 21.86
N CYS A 312 -18.45 3.13 21.71
CA CYS A 312 -19.62 3.36 22.55
C CYS A 312 -19.54 2.72 23.95
N ARG A 313 -18.50 1.95 24.26
CA ARG A 313 -18.21 1.30 25.56
C ARG A 313 -19.34 0.44 26.16
N PRO A 314 -19.91 -0.52 25.42
CA PRO A 314 -20.84 -1.48 26.00
C PRO A 314 -20.16 -2.41 26.99
N GLN A 315 -20.97 -3.08 27.82
CA GLN A 315 -20.50 -4.16 28.68
C GLN A 315 -20.07 -5.36 27.83
N LYS A 316 -20.92 -5.75 26.86
CA LYS A 316 -20.66 -6.87 25.96
C LYS A 316 -21.01 -6.53 24.52
N ILE A 317 -20.24 -7.09 23.59
CA ILE A 317 -20.48 -7.07 22.16
C ILE A 317 -20.57 -8.53 21.68
N TYR A 318 -21.73 -8.89 21.16
CA TYR A 318 -21.97 -10.18 20.53
C TYR A 318 -21.81 -10.06 19.01
N LEU A 319 -21.00 -10.94 18.44
CA LEU A 319 -20.82 -11.07 16.99
C LEU A 319 -21.72 -12.22 16.51
N VAL A 320 -22.80 -11.87 15.82
CA VAL A 320 -23.82 -12.82 15.32
C VAL A 320 -23.77 -12.83 13.80
N GLY A 321 -23.90 -14.00 13.15
CA GLY A 321 -23.86 -14.08 11.69
C GLY A 321 -22.49 -13.70 11.09
N CYS A 322 -21.43 -13.75 11.89
CA CYS A 322 -20.06 -13.40 11.47
C CYS A 322 -19.28 -14.68 11.10
N ASP A 323 -19.78 -15.43 10.13
CA ASP A 323 -19.31 -16.81 9.86
C ASP A 323 -17.98 -16.93 9.11
N GLY A 324 -17.50 -15.84 8.51
CA GLY A 324 -16.39 -15.85 7.54
C GLY A 324 -16.80 -16.37 6.16
N TYR A 325 -15.84 -16.62 5.27
CA TYR A 325 -16.11 -17.35 4.03
C TYR A 325 -16.17 -18.84 4.34
N ALA A 326 -17.36 -19.35 4.67
CA ALA A 326 -17.56 -20.78 4.82
C ALA A 326 -17.47 -21.47 3.45
N TYR A 327 -16.72 -22.58 3.36
CA TYR A 327 -16.44 -23.32 2.13
C TYR A 327 -17.68 -23.92 1.44
N ASP A 328 -18.81 -23.94 2.13
CA ASP A 328 -20.01 -24.67 1.75
C ASP A 328 -21.20 -23.79 1.36
N LYS A 329 -21.07 -22.44 1.40
CA LYS A 329 -21.95 -21.42 0.81
C LYS A 329 -21.53 -20.03 1.31
N VAL A 330 -21.06 -19.17 0.41
CA VAL A 330 -20.70 -17.78 0.75
C VAL A 330 -21.97 -16.93 0.67
N ASN A 331 -22.36 -16.33 1.81
CA ASN A 331 -23.54 -15.49 2.05
C ASN A 331 -24.91 -16.20 2.13
N TYR A 332 -25.67 -15.91 3.21
CA TYR A 332 -27.06 -16.37 3.36
C TYR A 332 -27.99 -15.75 2.32
N PHE A 333 -27.72 -14.51 1.91
CA PHE A 333 -28.55 -13.75 0.98
C PHE A 333 -28.23 -14.03 -0.52
N ASP A 334 -27.33 -14.96 -0.83
CA ASP A 334 -26.89 -15.25 -2.20
C ASP A 334 -26.78 -16.76 -2.45
N GLU A 335 -27.92 -17.46 -2.42
CA GLU A 335 -27.98 -18.91 -2.63
C GLU A 335 -27.60 -19.35 -4.07
N GLU A 336 -27.62 -18.44 -5.06
CA GLU A 336 -27.20 -18.74 -6.45
C GLU A 336 -25.68 -18.60 -6.67
N TYR A 337 -24.94 -17.88 -5.81
CA TYR A 337 -23.47 -17.78 -5.87
C TYR A 337 -22.79 -19.16 -5.80
N ASP A 338 -23.43 -20.09 -5.11
CA ASP A 338 -22.96 -21.44 -4.83
C ASP A 338 -22.77 -22.29 -6.10
N LYS A 339 -23.52 -21.98 -7.18
CA LYS A 339 -23.43 -22.72 -8.45
C LYS A 339 -22.38 -22.18 -9.42
N GLN A 340 -21.79 -21.01 -9.16
CA GLN A 340 -20.87 -20.35 -10.09
C GLN A 340 -19.57 -19.84 -9.46
N SER A 341 -19.26 -20.14 -8.19
CA SER A 341 -18.07 -19.59 -7.54
C SER A 341 -16.79 -19.91 -8.34
N ARG A 342 -16.28 -18.88 -9.04
CA ARG A 342 -15.05 -18.90 -9.83
C ARG A 342 -13.79 -18.83 -8.95
N TYR A 343 -13.97 -18.71 -7.64
CA TYR A 343 -12.87 -18.74 -6.69
C TYR A 343 -12.46 -20.20 -6.48
N LYS A 344 -11.47 -20.63 -7.25
CA LYS A 344 -10.76 -21.87 -6.92
C LYS A 344 -10.36 -21.82 -5.45
N LYS A 345 -10.43 -22.97 -4.77
CA LYS A 345 -10.02 -23.15 -3.36
C LYS A 345 -8.70 -22.45 -3.00
N GLU A 346 -7.78 -22.42 -3.96
CA GLU A 346 -6.47 -21.74 -3.94
C GLU A 346 -6.53 -20.21 -3.68
N TYR A 347 -7.62 -19.52 -4.01
CA TYR A 347 -7.80 -18.07 -3.78
C TYR A 347 -8.54 -17.76 -2.47
N ILE A 348 -9.30 -18.72 -1.93
CA ILE A 348 -10.09 -18.55 -0.70
C ILE A 348 -9.18 -18.64 0.52
N GLU A 349 -8.21 -19.56 0.52
CA GLU A 349 -7.29 -19.76 1.64
C GLU A 349 -6.46 -18.51 2.00
N PRO A 350 -5.86 -17.77 1.05
CA PRO A 350 -5.17 -16.52 1.36
C PRO A 350 -6.09 -15.43 1.91
N GLN A 351 -7.30 -15.27 1.37
CA GLN A 351 -8.25 -14.26 1.86
C GLN A 351 -8.74 -14.59 3.26
N MET A 352 -9.12 -15.85 3.51
CA MET A 352 -9.52 -16.30 4.85
C MET A 352 -8.44 -16.05 5.89
N ARG A 353 -7.17 -16.23 5.52
CA ARG A 353 -6.07 -15.90 6.41
C ARG A 353 -6.00 -14.41 6.75
N ILE A 354 -6.20 -13.53 5.77
CA ILE A 354 -6.23 -12.08 6.01
C ILE A 354 -7.36 -11.70 6.98
N PHE A 355 -8.56 -12.28 6.79
CA PHE A 355 -9.69 -12.06 7.70
C PHE A 355 -9.41 -12.58 9.10
N TYR A 356 -8.89 -13.81 9.21
CA TYR A 356 -8.52 -14.42 10.48
C TYR A 356 -7.51 -13.55 11.23
N ASP A 357 -6.42 -13.14 10.56
CA ASP A 357 -5.40 -12.26 11.13
C ASP A 357 -5.99 -10.90 11.57
N LYS A 358 -6.96 -10.37 10.83
CA LYS A 358 -7.67 -9.14 11.21
C LYS A 358 -8.56 -9.32 12.42
N HIS A 359 -9.26 -10.45 12.55
CA HIS A 359 -10.03 -10.78 13.75
C HIS A 359 -9.13 -10.93 14.99
N VAL A 360 -7.96 -11.58 14.86
CA VAL A 360 -6.96 -11.68 15.93
C VAL A 360 -6.52 -10.28 16.37
N LYS A 361 -6.13 -9.42 15.43
CA LYS A 361 -5.76 -8.02 15.72
C LYS A 361 -6.88 -7.22 16.37
N LEU A 362 -8.13 -7.42 15.94
CA LEU A 362 -9.29 -6.75 16.53
C LEU A 362 -9.48 -7.18 18.00
N LYS A 363 -9.32 -8.48 18.30
CA LYS A 363 -9.39 -8.98 19.68
C LYS A 363 -8.29 -8.37 20.55
N GLU A 364 -7.04 -8.40 20.08
CA GLU A 364 -5.90 -7.81 20.80
C GLU A 364 -6.12 -6.32 21.07
N PHE A 365 -6.58 -5.59 20.05
CA PHE A 365 -6.93 -4.19 20.19
C PHE A 365 -8.04 -3.97 21.21
N ALA A 366 -9.14 -4.73 21.15
CA ALA A 366 -10.26 -4.60 22.08
C ALA A 366 -9.81 -4.83 23.53
N LEU A 367 -8.98 -5.85 23.77
CA LEU A 367 -8.42 -6.14 25.10
C LEU A 367 -7.56 -5.00 25.65
N LEU A 368 -6.77 -4.34 24.79
CA LEU A 368 -5.88 -3.27 25.20
C LEU A 368 -6.58 -1.91 25.36
N ALA A 369 -7.47 -1.57 24.42
CA ALA A 369 -8.12 -0.26 24.36
C ALA A 369 -9.44 -0.19 25.13
N TYR A 370 -10.12 -1.33 25.29
CA TYR A 370 -11.44 -1.44 25.90
C TYR A 370 -11.51 -2.64 26.86
N PRO A 371 -10.68 -2.68 27.91
CA PRO A 371 -10.53 -3.85 28.80
C PRO A 371 -11.80 -4.22 29.60
N HIS A 372 -12.82 -3.35 29.60
CA HIS A 372 -14.10 -3.55 30.29
C HIS A 372 -15.24 -3.98 29.36
N THR A 373 -14.97 -4.14 28.05
CA THR A 373 -15.93 -4.62 27.08
C THR A 373 -15.56 -6.03 26.65
N GLU A 374 -16.47 -6.97 26.82
CA GLU A 374 -16.29 -8.35 26.36
C GLU A 374 -16.72 -8.49 24.90
N LEU A 375 -15.91 -9.19 24.10
CA LEU A 375 -16.20 -9.46 22.69
C LEU A 375 -16.42 -10.96 22.51
N ILE A 376 -17.66 -11.34 22.18
CA ILE A 376 -18.16 -12.72 22.22
C ILE A 376 -18.68 -13.11 20.84
N MET A 377 -18.23 -14.24 20.31
CA MET A 377 -18.74 -14.80 19.06
C MET A 377 -19.88 -15.77 19.35
N VAL A 378 -21.01 -15.59 18.69
CA VAL A 378 -22.20 -16.44 18.86
C VAL A 378 -22.27 -17.43 17.70
N ASN A 379 -22.43 -18.72 17.99
CA ASN A 379 -22.52 -19.80 17.01
C ASN A 379 -21.33 -19.79 16.00
N PRO A 380 -20.06 -19.80 16.46
CA PRO A 380 -18.89 -19.62 15.58
C PRO A 380 -18.76 -20.72 14.51
N ARG A 381 -18.46 -20.31 13.26
CA ARG A 381 -18.05 -21.20 12.17
C ARG A 381 -16.58 -21.00 11.76
N GLY A 382 -16.29 -20.00 10.92
CA GLY A 382 -14.96 -19.79 10.32
C GLY A 382 -13.90 -19.16 11.22
N PHE A 383 -14.29 -18.62 12.38
CA PHE A 383 -13.41 -17.89 13.31
C PHE A 383 -13.35 -18.51 14.71
N LYS A 384 -13.59 -19.82 14.79
CA LYS A 384 -13.54 -20.56 16.05
C LYS A 384 -12.18 -20.43 16.74
N GLY A 385 -12.18 -20.23 18.05
CA GLY A 385 -11.01 -20.12 18.91
C GLY A 385 -10.41 -18.72 18.98
N ILE A 386 -10.89 -17.75 18.19
CA ILE A 386 -10.42 -16.37 18.30
C ILE A 386 -11.01 -15.71 19.54
N TYR A 387 -12.33 -15.64 19.65
CA TYR A 387 -13.04 -14.92 20.73
C TYR A 387 -13.52 -15.86 21.83
N GLN A 388 -14.09 -15.30 22.89
CA GLN A 388 -14.98 -16.07 23.77
C GLN A 388 -16.21 -16.47 22.96
N GLU A 389 -16.73 -17.68 23.19
CA GLU A 389 -17.76 -18.28 22.34
C GLU A 389 -18.99 -18.62 23.16
N THR A 390 -20.16 -18.46 22.56
CA THR A 390 -21.43 -18.96 23.10
C THR A 390 -22.33 -19.47 21.98
N ALA A 391 -23.46 -20.07 22.35
CA ALA A 391 -24.49 -20.56 21.45
C ALA A 391 -25.82 -19.85 21.69
N THR A 392 -26.75 -20.02 20.75
CA THR A 392 -28.16 -19.71 20.98
C THR A 392 -28.92 -20.96 21.44
N ASP A 393 -29.98 -20.77 22.23
CA ASP A 393 -30.92 -21.83 22.58
C ASP A 393 -31.86 -22.18 21.40
N GLU A 394 -32.79 -23.09 21.64
CA GLU A 394 -33.80 -23.53 20.65
C GLU A 394 -34.76 -22.42 20.19
N ASN A 395 -34.86 -21.32 20.96
CA ASN A 395 -35.68 -20.16 20.64
C ASN A 395 -34.86 -19.00 20.04
N GLY A 396 -33.56 -19.21 19.86
CA GLY A 396 -32.62 -18.27 19.28
C GLY A 396 -32.05 -17.23 20.23
N TYR A 397 -32.24 -17.39 21.55
CA TYR A 397 -31.67 -16.50 22.55
C TYR A 397 -30.24 -16.90 22.89
N ILE A 398 -29.35 -15.92 23.04
CA ILE A 398 -27.97 -16.14 23.46
C ILE A 398 -27.94 -16.75 24.86
N VAL A 399 -27.23 -17.86 25.03
CA VAL A 399 -27.00 -18.49 26.33
C VAL A 399 -25.88 -17.72 27.03
N ASP A 400 -26.20 -17.06 28.14
CA ASP A 400 -25.22 -16.32 28.93
C ASP A 400 -24.13 -17.25 29.49
N LEU A 401 -22.89 -16.73 29.54
CA LEU A 401 -21.68 -17.45 29.97
C LEU A 401 -21.44 -17.37 31.48
#